data_AF-A0A7D4NL06-F1
#
_entry.id   AF-A0A7D4NL06-F1
#
_cell.length_a   1.000
_cell.length_b   1.000
_cell.length_c   1.000
_cell.angle_alpha   90.00
_cell.angle_beta   90.00
_cell.angle_gamma   90.00
#
_symmetry.space_group_name_H-M   'P 1'
#
loop_
_entity.id
_entity.type
_entity.pdbx_description
1 polymer ?
#
loop_
_entity_poly.entity_id
_entity_poly.type
_entity_poly.pdbx_seq_one_letter_code
_entity_poly.pdbx_strand_id
1 'polypeptide(L)'
;MHWFNRVPRIFLAFVAQLLALGFLALAVLAATYFIKPPYGDWILLTVQAVLAVLFSRLLGLPRWWGWIQLLFPYLLYLAVSSGINPLFGLLLALMVWLLFKNAFTESVPLYLSNETARRALALLAKEAESTRFIDLGCGFGANVAFMSKQPEIKISDGVETALLSVLLAKLRVALSGGTVLAQDIWKTNLSEYDLVYAFLSPQPMSRLWEKLLRELPDEAVFVSNSFAVPGVEPSEIWSLDDRRQTQFYIYKMSGFKMGSQSNQGTAGIKGEVE
;
A
#
# COMPACT_ATOMS: atom_id res chain seq x y z
N MET A 1 -12.74 -9.33 -27.89
CA MET A 1 -13.09 -8.60 -26.65
C MET A 1 -11.94 -8.69 -25.63
N HIS A 2 -10.70 -8.31 -26.01
CA HIS A 2 -9.48 -8.49 -25.21
C HIS A 2 -8.70 -7.19 -24.92
N TRP A 3 -9.20 -6.04 -25.38
CA TRP A 3 -8.48 -4.76 -25.25
C TRP A 3 -8.70 -4.07 -23.88
N PHE A 4 -9.84 -4.31 -23.23
CA PHE A 4 -10.23 -3.62 -21.99
C PHE A 4 -9.39 -3.98 -20.76
N ASN A 5 -8.66 -5.11 -20.75
CA ASN A 5 -7.89 -5.54 -19.58
C ASN A 5 -6.59 -4.76 -19.34
N ARG A 6 -6.08 -4.00 -20.33
CA ARG A 6 -4.87 -3.18 -20.16
C ARG A 6 -5.15 -1.72 -19.83
N VAL A 7 -6.40 -1.29 -19.90
CA VAL A 7 -6.76 0.11 -19.69
C VAL A 7 -7.08 0.32 -18.20
N PRO A 8 -6.47 1.32 -17.54
CA PRO A 8 -6.81 1.64 -16.15
C PRO A 8 -8.32 1.88 -16.00
N ARG A 9 -8.94 1.24 -15.00
CA ARG A 9 -10.41 1.31 -14.80
C ARG A 9 -10.92 2.75 -14.66
N ILE A 10 -10.11 3.63 -14.09
CA ILE A 10 -10.46 5.05 -13.94
C ILE A 10 -10.57 5.77 -15.29
N PHE A 11 -9.78 5.37 -16.29
CA PHE A 11 -9.89 5.91 -17.64
C PHE A 11 -11.20 5.47 -18.29
N LEU A 12 -11.57 4.18 -18.17
CA LEU A 12 -12.85 3.69 -18.66
C LEU A 12 -14.04 4.38 -17.97
N ALA A 13 -13.92 4.66 -16.66
CA ALA A 13 -14.92 5.40 -15.91
C ALA A 13 -15.07 6.85 -16.43
N PHE A 14 -13.95 7.50 -16.72
CA PHE A 14 -13.95 8.85 -17.28
C PHE A 14 -14.58 8.89 -18.68
N VAL A 15 -14.23 7.93 -19.55
CA VAL A 15 -14.85 7.77 -20.88
C VAL A 15 -16.37 7.56 -20.76
N ALA A 16 -16.84 6.77 -19.80
CA ALA A 16 -18.27 6.58 -19.58
C ALA A 16 -19.01 7.89 -19.27
N GLN A 17 -18.42 8.77 -18.45
CA GLN A 17 -18.99 10.09 -18.14
C GLN A 17 -19.02 11.01 -19.37
N LEU A 18 -17.95 11.02 -20.17
CA LEU A 18 -17.91 11.81 -21.40
C LEU A 18 -18.93 11.32 -22.44
N LEU A 19 -19.09 10.01 -22.59
CA LEU A 19 -20.11 9.43 -23.47
C LEU A 19 -21.52 9.77 -22.99
N ALA A 20 -21.79 9.68 -21.68
CA ALA A 20 -23.05 10.11 -21.09
C ALA A 20 -23.34 11.59 -21.36
N LEU A 21 -22.33 12.45 -21.17
CA LEU A 21 -22.45 13.89 -21.37
C LEU A 21 -22.69 14.23 -22.85
N GLY A 22 -21.95 13.58 -23.75
CA GLY A 22 -22.14 13.76 -25.19
C GLY A 22 -23.53 13.31 -25.64
N PHE A 23 -24.00 12.16 -25.16
CA PHE A 23 -25.35 11.68 -25.46
C PHE A 23 -26.42 12.62 -24.90
N LEU A 24 -26.28 13.08 -23.66
CA LEU A 24 -27.19 14.05 -23.06
C LEU A 24 -27.20 15.37 -23.84
N ALA A 25 -26.05 15.88 -24.26
CA ALA A 25 -25.96 17.10 -25.07
C ALA A 25 -26.69 16.95 -26.40
N LEU A 26 -26.54 15.82 -27.09
CA LEU A 26 -27.28 15.52 -28.32
C LEU A 26 -28.79 15.41 -28.07
N ALA A 27 -29.20 14.76 -26.97
CA ALA A 27 -30.60 14.64 -26.59
C ALA A 27 -31.22 16.01 -26.28
N VAL A 28 -30.49 16.90 -25.59
CA VAL A 28 -30.91 18.27 -25.30
C VAL A 28 -31.04 19.08 -26.59
N LEU A 29 -30.07 18.98 -27.51
CA LEU A 29 -30.13 19.62 -28.82
C LEU A 29 -31.33 19.15 -29.66
N ALA A 30 -31.68 17.87 -29.59
CA ALA A 30 -32.88 17.35 -30.25
C ALA A 30 -34.16 17.79 -29.54
N ALA A 31 -34.15 17.88 -28.21
CA ALA A 31 -35.32 18.27 -27.42
C ALA A 31 -35.73 19.73 -27.66
N THR A 32 -34.81 20.63 -28.03
CA THR A 32 -35.16 22.06 -28.29
C THR A 32 -36.13 22.24 -29.47
N TYR A 33 -36.23 21.26 -30.37
CA TYR A 33 -37.22 21.26 -31.44
C TYR A 33 -38.65 21.01 -30.93
N PHE A 34 -38.81 20.42 -29.74
CA PHE A 34 -40.09 20.00 -29.19
C PHE A 34 -40.47 20.76 -27.91
N ILE A 35 -39.48 21.08 -27.06
CA ILE A 35 -39.66 21.69 -25.75
C ILE A 35 -38.72 22.88 -25.64
N LYS A 36 -39.24 24.06 -25.29
CA LYS A 36 -38.42 25.26 -25.10
C LYS A 36 -37.66 25.20 -23.77
N PRO A 37 -36.37 25.57 -23.75
CA PRO A 37 -35.59 25.68 -22.51
C PRO A 37 -36.14 26.78 -21.58
N PRO A 38 -35.82 26.77 -20.27
CA PRO A 38 -34.82 25.93 -19.61
C PRO A 38 -35.33 24.54 -19.20
N TYR A 39 -34.44 23.55 -19.25
CA TYR A 39 -34.67 22.23 -18.66
C TYR A 39 -34.24 22.26 -17.19
N GLY A 40 -34.93 21.51 -16.33
CA GLY A 40 -34.58 21.45 -14.91
C GLY A 40 -33.24 20.74 -14.68
N ASP A 41 -32.32 21.37 -13.95
CA ASP A 41 -30.98 20.85 -13.64
C ASP A 41 -31.03 19.42 -13.08
N TRP A 42 -31.94 19.15 -12.15
CA TRP A 42 -32.10 17.82 -11.54
C TRP A 42 -32.46 16.72 -12.54
N ILE A 43 -33.22 17.05 -13.59
CA ILE A 43 -33.57 16.10 -14.65
C ILE A 43 -32.33 15.80 -15.47
N LEU A 44 -31.59 16.84 -15.89
CA LEU A 44 -30.36 16.69 -16.66
C LEU A 44 -29.30 15.89 -15.89
N LEU A 45 -29.13 16.18 -14.59
CA LEU A 45 -28.20 15.46 -13.71
C LEU A 45 -28.59 13.99 -13.55
N THR A 46 -29.89 13.70 -13.40
CA THR A 46 -30.37 12.33 -13.25
C THR A 46 -30.17 11.54 -14.55
N VAL A 47 -30.48 12.13 -15.70
CA VAL A 47 -30.26 11.50 -17.00
C VAL A 47 -28.76 11.25 -17.23
N GLN A 48 -27.90 12.24 -16.93
CA GLN A 48 -26.44 12.10 -16.99
C GLN A 48 -25.96 10.93 -16.13
N ALA A 49 -26.40 10.87 -14.86
CA ALA A 49 -25.98 9.86 -13.92
C ALA A 49 -26.41 8.45 -14.34
N VAL A 50 -27.65 8.29 -14.81
CA VAL A 50 -28.17 7.01 -15.32
C VAL A 50 -27.40 6.56 -16.56
N LEU A 51 -27.19 7.46 -17.53
CA LEU A 51 -26.41 7.16 -18.74
C LEU A 51 -24.96 6.77 -18.39
N ALA A 52 -24.33 7.47 -17.45
CA ALA A 52 -22.96 7.16 -17.03
C ALA A 52 -22.86 5.78 -16.36
N VAL A 53 -23.86 5.39 -15.56
CA VAL A 53 -23.94 4.04 -14.98
C VAL A 53 -24.11 3.00 -16.09
N LEU A 54 -25.00 3.24 -17.06
CA LEU A 54 -25.23 2.32 -18.19
C LEU A 54 -23.97 2.13 -19.02
N PHE A 55 -23.31 3.22 -19.46
CA PHE A 55 -22.06 3.14 -20.20
C PHE A 55 -20.95 2.47 -19.39
N SER A 56 -20.90 2.67 -18.07
CA SER A 56 -19.92 1.97 -17.23
C SER A 56 -20.14 0.46 -17.20
N ARG A 57 -21.40 -0.01 -17.24
CA ARG A 57 -21.70 -1.45 -17.38
C ARG A 57 -21.32 -1.97 -18.77
N LEU A 58 -21.57 -1.20 -19.83
CA LEU A 58 -21.21 -1.56 -21.20
C LEU A 58 -19.69 -1.65 -21.40
N LEU A 59 -18.91 -0.78 -20.74
CA LEU A 59 -17.45 -0.81 -20.76
C LEU A 59 -16.83 -1.86 -19.82
N GLY A 60 -17.66 -2.67 -19.15
CA GLY A 60 -17.20 -3.79 -18.30
C GLY A 60 -16.64 -3.37 -16.94
N LEU A 61 -16.99 -2.18 -16.42
CA LEU A 61 -16.55 -1.79 -15.08
C LEU A 61 -17.23 -2.64 -13.99
N PRO A 62 -16.52 -2.94 -12.89
CA PRO A 62 -17.12 -3.60 -11.73
C PRO A 62 -18.34 -2.85 -11.17
N ARG A 63 -19.31 -3.60 -10.62
CA ARG A 63 -20.61 -3.05 -10.19
C ARG A 63 -20.52 -1.87 -9.23
N TRP A 64 -19.51 -1.85 -8.36
CA TRP A 64 -19.29 -0.79 -7.38
C TRP A 64 -18.96 0.57 -8.00
N TRP A 65 -18.36 0.60 -9.20
CA TRP A 65 -18.13 1.84 -9.95
C TRP A 65 -19.45 2.54 -10.31
N GLY A 66 -20.56 1.80 -10.42
CA GLY A 66 -21.88 2.39 -10.66
C GLY A 66 -22.27 3.43 -9.60
N TRP A 67 -21.92 3.20 -8.33
CA TRP A 67 -22.20 4.16 -7.26
C TRP A 67 -21.43 5.47 -7.45
N ILE A 68 -20.16 5.37 -7.84
CA ILE A 68 -19.33 6.56 -8.14
C ILE A 68 -19.93 7.32 -9.31
N GLN A 69 -20.32 6.62 -10.38
CA GLN A 69 -20.86 7.24 -11.59
C GLN A 69 -22.22 7.89 -11.38
N LEU A 70 -23.02 7.33 -10.48
CA LEU A 70 -24.29 7.89 -10.08
C LEU A 70 -24.10 9.18 -9.26
N LEU A 71 -23.20 9.17 -8.28
CA LEU A 71 -23.00 10.29 -7.35
C LEU A 71 -22.18 11.44 -7.93
N PHE A 72 -21.23 11.13 -8.83
CA PHE A 72 -20.26 12.09 -9.35
C PHE A 72 -20.89 13.35 -9.98
N PRO A 73 -21.90 13.27 -10.87
CA PRO A 73 -22.53 14.45 -11.45
C PRO A 73 -23.16 15.37 -10.40
N TYR A 74 -23.80 14.81 -9.37
CA TYR A 74 -24.41 15.58 -8.29
C TYR A 74 -23.35 16.27 -7.42
N LEU A 75 -22.30 15.56 -7.04
CA LEU A 75 -21.20 16.13 -6.25
C LEU A 75 -20.48 17.25 -7.02
N LEU A 76 -20.28 17.06 -8.32
CA LEU A 76 -19.68 18.07 -9.19
C LEU A 76 -20.59 19.30 -9.32
N TYR A 77 -21.89 19.10 -9.53
CA TYR A 77 -22.86 20.20 -9.57
C TYR A 77 -22.92 20.97 -8.26
N LEU A 78 -22.96 20.29 -7.11
CA LEU A 78 -22.94 20.92 -5.79
C LEU A 78 -21.65 21.71 -5.55
N ALA A 79 -20.50 21.16 -5.95
CA ALA A 79 -19.21 21.85 -5.82
C ALA A 79 -19.17 23.14 -6.67
N VAL A 80 -19.62 23.06 -7.93
CA VAL A 80 -19.64 24.21 -8.84
C VAL A 80 -20.67 25.26 -8.39
N SER A 81 -21.89 24.84 -8.05
CA SER A 81 -22.97 25.74 -7.63
C SER A 81 -22.70 26.44 -6.30
N SER A 82 -21.92 25.81 -5.42
CA SER A 82 -21.49 26.39 -4.14
C SER A 82 -20.29 27.34 -4.29
N GLY A 83 -19.79 27.55 -5.52
CA GLY A 83 -18.64 28.41 -5.80
C GLY A 83 -17.34 27.93 -5.16
N ILE A 84 -17.24 26.63 -4.85
CA ILE A 84 -16.03 26.05 -4.27
C ILE A 84 -14.90 26.25 -5.28
N ASN A 85 -13.80 26.84 -4.81
CA ASN A 85 -12.63 27.05 -5.64
C ASN A 85 -12.13 25.69 -6.18
N PRO A 86 -12.04 25.50 -7.51
CA PRO A 86 -11.57 24.25 -8.12
C PRO A 86 -10.20 23.78 -7.62
N LEU A 87 -9.37 24.71 -7.12
CA LEU A 87 -8.09 24.40 -6.49
C LEU A 87 -8.22 23.44 -5.30
N PHE A 88 -9.31 23.48 -4.53
CA PHE A 88 -9.52 22.52 -3.43
C PHE A 88 -9.68 21.08 -3.94
N GLY A 89 -10.40 20.90 -5.05
CA GLY A 89 -10.53 19.59 -5.69
C GLY A 89 -9.18 19.09 -6.21
N LEU A 90 -8.39 19.98 -6.82
CA LEU A 90 -7.04 19.68 -7.28
C LEU A 90 -6.10 19.31 -6.12
N LEU A 91 -6.13 20.07 -5.03
CA LEU A 91 -5.34 19.81 -3.82
C LEU A 91 -5.72 18.48 -3.18
N LEU A 92 -7.01 18.16 -3.09
CA LEU A 92 -7.50 16.87 -2.61
C LEU A 92 -7.00 15.72 -3.49
N ALA A 93 -7.11 15.85 -4.81
CA ALA A 93 -6.62 14.85 -5.75
C ALA A 93 -5.10 14.66 -5.66
N LEU A 94 -4.34 15.76 -5.55
CA LEU A 94 -2.90 15.74 -5.37
C LEU A 94 -2.51 15.06 -4.05
N MET A 95 -3.21 15.37 -2.95
CA MET A 95 -2.99 14.75 -1.65
C MET A 95 -3.25 13.24 -1.69
N VAL A 96 -4.35 12.80 -2.28
CA VAL A 96 -4.64 11.36 -2.48
C VAL A 96 -3.56 10.70 -3.33
N TRP A 97 -3.13 11.34 -4.43
CA TRP A 97 -2.06 10.80 -5.26
C TRP A 97 -0.74 10.69 -4.49
N LEU A 98 -0.35 11.71 -3.72
CA LEU A 98 0.88 11.70 -2.91
C LEU A 98 0.87 10.63 -1.81
N LEU A 99 -0.31 10.28 -1.28
CA LEU A 99 -0.47 9.20 -0.29
C LEU A 99 -0.40 7.81 -0.92
N PHE A 100 -1.00 7.63 -2.10
CA PHE A 100 -1.25 6.30 -2.67
C PHE A 100 -0.42 5.99 -3.93
N LYS A 101 0.49 6.89 -4.35
CA LYS A 101 1.35 6.67 -5.53
C LYS A 101 2.07 5.31 -5.48
N ASN A 102 2.59 4.93 -4.32
CA ASN A 102 3.32 3.68 -4.11
C ASN A 102 2.45 2.43 -4.33
N ALA A 103 1.14 2.53 -4.09
CA ALA A 103 0.20 1.46 -4.39
C ALA A 103 0.08 1.22 -5.91
N PHE A 104 0.30 2.24 -6.74
CA PHE A 104 0.24 2.14 -8.20
C PHE A 104 1.57 1.76 -8.84
N THR A 105 2.71 2.16 -8.26
CA THR A 105 4.04 1.92 -8.85
C THR A 105 4.72 0.67 -8.33
N GLU A 106 4.58 0.39 -7.03
CA GLU A 106 5.30 -0.69 -6.35
C GLU A 106 4.36 -1.79 -5.86
N SER A 107 3.05 -1.60 -6.04
CA SER A 107 1.99 -2.49 -5.53
C SER A 107 2.06 -2.69 -4.01
N VAL A 108 2.64 -1.73 -3.30
CA VAL A 108 2.72 -1.67 -1.83
C VAL A 108 1.73 -0.61 -1.35
N PRO A 109 0.48 -0.97 -1.06
CA PRO A 109 -0.46 -0.03 -0.45
C PRO A 109 -0.03 0.28 0.99
N LEU A 110 -0.41 1.46 1.49
CA LEU A 110 -0.13 1.87 2.86
C LEU A 110 -0.91 0.98 3.84
N TYR A 111 -0.21 0.04 4.48
CA TYR A 111 -0.74 -0.74 5.58
C TYR A 111 -0.28 -0.13 6.91
N LEU A 112 -1.24 0.12 7.80
CA LEU A 112 -0.95 0.66 9.13
C LEU A 112 -1.09 -0.44 10.18
N SER A 113 0.02 -0.65 10.90
CA SER A 113 0.10 -1.53 12.05
C SER A 113 -0.72 -0.98 13.21
N ASN A 114 -1.36 -1.87 13.96
CA ASN A 114 -2.13 -1.51 15.14
C ASN A 114 -1.29 -1.60 16.43
N GLU A 115 -1.90 -1.28 17.56
CA GLU A 115 -1.21 -1.29 18.85
C GLU A 115 -0.82 -2.71 19.30
N THR A 116 -1.63 -3.72 19.00
CA THR A 116 -1.34 -5.12 19.32
C THR A 116 -0.07 -5.59 18.61
N ALA A 117 0.08 -5.26 17.32
CA ALA A 117 1.28 -5.53 16.53
C ALA A 117 2.53 -4.86 17.12
N ARG A 118 2.42 -3.61 17.56
CA ARG A 118 3.53 -2.90 18.23
C ARG A 118 3.96 -3.58 19.52
N ARG A 119 3.00 -4.03 20.35
CA ARG A 119 3.31 -4.77 21.58
C ARG A 119 3.98 -6.11 21.29
N ALA A 120 3.54 -6.82 20.25
CA ALA A 120 4.19 -8.05 19.82
C ALA A 120 5.64 -7.82 19.37
N LEU A 121 5.92 -6.72 18.65
CA LEU A 121 7.29 -6.34 18.31
C LEU A 121 8.15 -6.05 19.55
N ALA A 122 7.60 -5.36 20.56
CA ALA A 122 8.30 -5.15 21.82
C ALA A 122 8.56 -6.45 22.59
N LEU A 123 7.69 -7.46 22.48
CA LEU A 123 7.94 -8.78 23.06
C LEU A 123 9.10 -9.49 22.36
N LEU A 124 9.16 -9.46 21.02
CA LEU A 124 10.29 -10.02 20.28
C LEU A 124 11.61 -9.32 20.63
N ALA A 125 11.59 -7.99 20.77
CA ALA A 125 12.78 -7.23 21.14
C ALA A 125 13.35 -7.61 22.53
N LYS A 126 12.57 -8.24 23.41
CA LYS A 126 13.06 -8.71 24.72
C LYS A 126 13.92 -9.96 24.64
N GLU A 127 13.88 -10.69 23.53
CA GLU A 127 14.70 -11.88 23.33
C GLU A 127 16.17 -11.53 23.03
N ALA A 128 16.46 -10.29 22.66
CA ALA A 128 17.79 -9.82 22.31
C ALA A 128 18.18 -8.55 23.10
N GLU A 129 19.36 -8.56 23.70
CA GLU A 129 19.90 -7.38 24.37
C GLU A 129 20.39 -6.36 23.32
N SER A 130 19.95 -5.10 23.44
CA SER A 130 20.45 -3.98 22.61
C SER A 130 20.18 -4.10 21.10
N THR A 131 18.91 -4.28 20.75
CA THR A 131 18.43 -4.50 19.37
C THR A 131 18.44 -3.23 18.53
N ARG A 132 18.94 -3.33 17.29
CA ARG A 132 18.74 -2.34 16.23
C ARG A 132 17.53 -2.74 15.38
N PHE A 133 16.51 -1.91 15.40
CA PHE A 133 15.23 -2.13 14.74
C PHE A 133 15.09 -1.30 13.46
N ILE A 134 14.50 -1.88 12.41
CA ILE A 134 14.04 -1.15 11.22
C ILE A 134 12.66 -1.58 10.73
N ASP A 135 11.81 -0.59 10.41
CA ASP A 135 10.52 -0.78 9.72
C ASP A 135 10.63 -0.46 8.22
N LEU A 136 10.47 -1.49 7.39
CA LEU A 136 10.51 -1.40 5.92
C LEU A 136 9.14 -1.00 5.36
N GLY A 137 9.02 0.25 4.90
CA GLY A 137 7.73 0.83 4.51
C GLY A 137 6.97 1.34 5.74
N CYS A 138 7.64 2.16 6.54
CA CYS A 138 7.18 2.55 7.88
C CYS A 138 5.90 3.41 7.90
N GLY A 139 5.40 3.82 6.73
CA GLY A 139 4.19 4.62 6.59
C GLY A 139 4.29 5.92 7.36
N PHE A 140 3.46 6.08 8.39
CA PHE A 140 3.49 7.28 9.24
C PHE A 140 4.48 7.17 10.42
N GLY A 141 5.37 6.18 10.46
CA GLY A 141 6.43 6.06 11.48
C GLY A 141 5.93 5.68 12.88
N ALA A 142 4.74 5.09 13.00
CA ALA A 142 4.15 4.77 14.30
C ALA A 142 4.89 3.63 15.02
N ASN A 143 5.36 2.62 14.30
CA ASN A 143 6.19 1.56 14.87
C ASN A 143 7.56 2.10 15.28
N VAL A 144 8.20 2.89 14.41
CA VAL A 144 9.51 3.53 14.67
C VAL A 144 9.48 4.32 15.98
N ALA A 145 8.50 5.20 16.14
CA ALA A 145 8.35 6.03 17.34
C ALA A 145 7.97 5.24 18.61
N PHE A 146 7.35 4.07 18.46
CA PHE A 146 7.01 3.20 19.58
C PHE A 146 8.20 2.36 20.01
N MET A 147 8.92 1.76 19.04
CA MET A 147 10.09 0.94 19.28
C MET A 147 11.24 1.77 19.84
N SER A 148 11.39 3.03 19.45
CA SER A 148 12.41 3.95 20.02
C SER A 148 12.27 4.21 21.51
N LYS A 149 11.14 3.85 22.12
CA LYS A 149 10.86 4.03 23.56
C LYS A 149 11.04 2.73 24.36
N GLN A 150 11.29 1.61 23.69
CA GLN A 150 11.49 0.34 24.38
C GLN A 150 12.93 0.29 24.91
N PRO A 151 13.15 -0.17 26.15
CA PRO A 151 14.48 -0.16 26.77
C PRO A 151 15.48 -1.08 26.05
N GLU A 152 15.00 -2.11 25.37
CA GLU A 152 15.84 -3.07 24.64
C GLU A 152 16.28 -2.53 23.27
N ILE A 153 15.66 -1.46 22.76
CA ILE A 153 15.93 -0.91 21.43
C ILE A 153 16.99 0.19 21.51
N LYS A 154 18.14 -0.06 20.89
CA LYS A 154 19.24 0.90 20.79
C LYS A 154 19.04 1.89 19.66
N ILE A 155 18.57 1.41 18.50
CA ILE A 155 18.30 2.20 17.30
C ILE A 155 16.94 1.78 16.77
N SER A 156 16.11 2.75 16.41
CA SER A 156 14.81 2.52 15.80
C SER A 156 14.69 3.37 14.55
N ASP A 157 14.79 2.72 13.40
CA ASP A 157 14.76 3.37 12.11
C ASP A 157 13.51 2.96 11.31
N GLY A 158 13.13 3.79 10.35
CA GLY A 158 12.12 3.44 9.34
C GLY A 158 12.46 4.05 8.00
N VAL A 159 12.09 3.34 6.94
CA VAL A 159 12.27 3.79 5.56
C VAL A 159 10.93 3.88 4.86
N GLU A 160 10.72 4.95 4.09
CA GLU A 160 9.50 5.19 3.33
C GLU A 160 9.82 6.05 2.10
N THR A 161 9.08 5.84 1.00
CA THR A 161 9.27 6.57 -0.25
C THR A 161 8.12 7.57 -0.53
N ALA A 162 6.93 7.35 0.04
CA ALA A 162 5.80 8.26 -0.13
C ALA A 162 6.04 9.59 0.61
N LEU A 163 6.18 10.68 -0.14
CA LEU A 163 6.57 12.00 0.38
C LEU A 163 5.73 12.46 1.59
N LEU A 164 4.40 12.32 1.51
CA LEU A 164 3.52 12.76 2.60
C LEU A 164 3.63 11.81 3.81
N SER A 165 3.77 10.51 3.58
CA SER A 165 4.02 9.54 4.65
C SER A 165 5.34 9.83 5.36
N VAL A 166 6.42 10.06 4.61
CA VAL A 166 7.74 10.48 5.13
C VAL A 166 7.61 11.77 5.96
N LEU A 167 6.91 12.78 5.46
CA LEU A 167 6.76 14.05 6.18
C LEU A 167 6.06 13.85 7.53
N LEU A 168 4.96 13.12 7.53
CA LEU A 168 4.20 12.81 8.76
C LEU A 168 5.00 11.92 9.71
N ALA A 169 5.75 10.97 9.18
CA ALA A 169 6.62 10.08 9.95
C ALA A 169 7.77 10.86 10.59
N LYS A 170 8.44 11.75 9.85
CA LYS A 170 9.48 12.65 10.38
C LYS A 170 8.95 13.55 11.48
N LEU A 171 7.77 14.14 11.30
CA LEU A 171 7.12 14.94 12.35
C LEU A 171 6.84 14.09 13.60
N ARG A 172 6.34 12.86 13.43
CA ARG A 172 6.08 11.95 14.55
C ARG A 172 7.34 11.57 15.31
N VAL A 173 8.41 11.17 14.64
CA VAL A 173 9.66 10.77 15.31
C VAL A 173 10.38 11.96 15.92
N ALA A 174 10.27 13.16 15.36
CA ALA A 174 10.79 14.38 15.99
C ALA A 174 10.18 14.64 17.39
N LEU A 175 8.94 14.19 17.63
CA LEU A 175 8.24 14.36 18.92
C LEU A 175 8.39 13.15 19.86
N SER A 176 8.83 11.98 19.37
CA SER A 176 8.74 10.72 20.12
C SER A 176 10.02 9.88 20.12
N GLY A 177 10.99 10.19 19.27
CA GLY A 177 12.22 9.42 19.08
C GLY A 177 12.20 8.52 17.83
N GLY A 178 13.38 8.04 17.47
CA GLY A 178 13.65 7.24 16.26
C GLY A 178 14.04 8.09 15.04
N THR A 179 14.38 7.42 13.94
CA THR A 179 14.80 8.05 12.68
C THR A 179 13.94 7.58 11.52
N VAL A 180 13.53 8.50 10.64
CA VAL A 180 12.86 8.13 9.38
C VAL A 180 13.64 8.66 8.19
N LEU A 181 14.01 7.75 7.30
CA LEU A 181 14.76 8.00 6.08
C LEU A 181 13.79 7.98 4.88
N ALA A 182 13.91 9.01 4.03
CA ALA A 182 13.17 9.10 2.78
C ALA A 182 13.88 8.25 1.72
N GLN A 183 13.77 6.93 1.84
CA GLN A 183 14.61 5.98 1.11
C GLN A 183 13.83 4.75 0.66
N ASP A 184 14.22 4.24 -0.50
CA ASP A 184 13.73 2.98 -1.06
C ASP A 184 14.29 1.79 -0.26
N ILE A 185 13.40 0.90 0.19
CA ILE A 185 13.73 -0.32 0.93
C ILE A 185 14.79 -1.17 0.20
N TRP A 186 14.81 -1.16 -1.13
CA TRP A 186 15.76 -1.95 -1.92
C TRP A 186 17.20 -1.43 -1.82
N LYS A 187 17.36 -0.13 -1.56
CA LYS A 187 18.65 0.56 -1.44
C LYS A 187 19.13 0.68 0.01
N THR A 188 18.27 0.37 0.97
CA THR A 188 18.61 0.38 2.39
C THR A 188 19.53 -0.78 2.72
N ASN A 189 20.66 -0.51 3.37
CA ASN A 189 21.55 -1.57 3.87
C ASN A 189 20.94 -2.19 5.13
N LEU A 190 20.74 -3.51 5.13
CA LEU A 190 20.15 -4.22 6.26
C LEU A 190 21.18 -4.91 7.18
N SER A 191 22.48 -4.82 6.87
CA SER A 191 23.54 -5.61 7.53
C SER A 191 23.79 -5.31 9.00
N GLU A 192 23.26 -4.21 9.52
CA GLU A 192 23.46 -3.81 10.91
C GLU A 192 22.17 -3.87 11.73
N TYR A 193 21.09 -4.47 11.21
CA TYR A 193 19.82 -4.55 11.92
C TYR A 193 19.58 -5.97 12.44
N ASP A 194 19.10 -6.04 13.68
CA ASP A 194 18.85 -7.29 14.40
C ASP A 194 17.36 -7.67 14.32
N LEU A 195 16.47 -6.67 14.29
CA LEU A 195 15.03 -6.88 14.15
C LEU A 195 14.49 -6.07 12.97
N VAL A 196 14.06 -6.77 11.93
CA VAL A 196 13.53 -6.15 10.71
C VAL A 196 12.05 -6.47 10.59
N TYR A 197 11.24 -5.43 10.43
CA TYR A 197 9.79 -5.55 10.28
C TYR A 197 9.34 -5.09 8.90
N ALA A 198 8.35 -5.78 8.33
CA ALA A 198 7.69 -5.37 7.09
C ALA A 198 6.18 -5.67 7.16
N PHE A 199 5.37 -4.72 6.67
CA PHE A 199 3.95 -4.94 6.39
C PHE A 199 3.66 -4.58 4.93
N LEU A 200 4.13 -5.44 4.02
CA LEU A 200 4.06 -5.23 2.58
C LEU A 200 3.07 -6.21 1.94
N SER A 201 2.56 -5.87 0.76
CA SER A 201 1.74 -6.82 -0.02
C SER A 201 2.53 -8.08 -0.39
N PRO A 202 1.87 -9.20 -0.78
CA PRO A 202 2.56 -10.43 -1.14
C PRO A 202 3.53 -10.31 -2.32
N GLN A 203 3.27 -9.39 -3.26
CA GLN A 203 4.00 -9.30 -4.53
C GLN A 203 5.51 -9.02 -4.38
N PRO A 204 5.97 -8.05 -3.56
CA PRO A 204 7.41 -7.85 -3.32
C PRO A 204 8.07 -8.88 -2.40
N MET A 205 7.32 -9.73 -1.70
CA MET A 205 7.87 -10.54 -0.60
C MET A 205 8.97 -11.51 -1.02
N SER A 206 8.87 -12.14 -2.20
CA SER A 206 9.93 -13.05 -2.69
C SER A 206 11.25 -12.30 -2.95
N ARG A 207 11.18 -11.11 -3.58
CA ARG A 207 12.36 -10.27 -3.82
C ARG A 207 12.93 -9.73 -2.50
N LEU A 208 12.07 -9.37 -1.55
CA LEU A 208 12.49 -8.92 -0.23
C LEU A 208 13.24 -10.06 0.48
N TRP A 209 12.74 -11.28 0.42
CA TRP A 209 13.37 -12.44 1.01
C TRP A 209 14.81 -12.67 0.51
N GLU A 210 15.03 -12.58 -0.81
CA GLU A 210 16.38 -12.67 -1.39
C GLU A 210 17.34 -11.58 -0.89
N LYS A 211 16.83 -10.38 -0.62
CA LYS A 211 17.62 -9.29 -0.01
C LYS A 211 17.95 -9.60 1.45
N LEU A 212 16.95 -10.06 2.23
CA LEU A 212 17.12 -10.40 3.64
C LEU A 212 18.16 -11.51 3.82
N LEU A 213 18.12 -12.56 3.00
CA LEU A 213 19.12 -13.64 3.02
C LEU A 213 20.54 -13.14 2.72
N ARG A 214 20.69 -12.16 1.83
CA ARG A 214 22.02 -11.63 1.48
C ARG A 214 22.57 -10.67 2.53
N GLU A 215 21.72 -9.84 3.12
CA GLU A 215 22.17 -8.69 3.89
C GLU A 215 22.04 -8.85 5.40
N LEU A 216 21.01 -9.55 5.92
CA LEU A 216 20.82 -9.62 7.37
C LEU A 216 21.91 -10.42 8.09
N PRO A 217 22.29 -10.07 9.33
CA PRO A 217 23.05 -10.96 10.20
C PRO A 217 22.37 -12.32 10.40
N ASP A 218 23.14 -13.34 10.77
CA ASP A 218 22.61 -14.69 11.01
C ASP A 218 21.66 -14.71 12.23
N GLU A 219 21.99 -13.96 13.28
CA GLU A 219 21.15 -13.87 14.49
C GLU A 219 19.97 -12.91 14.35
N ALA A 220 19.80 -12.27 13.19
CA ALA A 220 18.70 -11.34 12.97
C ALA A 220 17.35 -12.07 12.88
N VAL A 221 16.29 -11.34 13.23
CA VAL A 221 14.91 -11.78 13.11
C VAL A 221 14.19 -10.89 12.12
N PHE A 222 13.56 -11.51 11.12
CA PHE A 222 12.63 -10.84 10.22
C PHE A 222 11.19 -11.15 10.61
N VAL A 223 10.36 -10.11 10.67
CA VAL A 223 8.93 -10.20 10.98
C VAL A 223 8.12 -9.64 9.83
N SER A 224 7.30 -10.50 9.22
CA SER A 224 6.32 -10.08 8.22
C SER A 224 4.91 -10.07 8.82
N ASN A 225 4.23 -8.93 8.72
CA ASN A 225 2.86 -8.79 9.21
C ASN A 225 1.85 -9.20 8.12
N SER A 226 0.91 -10.07 8.50
CA SER A 226 -0.24 -10.57 7.74
C SER A 226 0.06 -11.34 6.46
N PHE A 227 1.27 -11.22 5.90
CA PHE A 227 1.64 -11.84 4.63
C PHE A 227 2.90 -12.69 4.81
N ALA A 228 2.77 -14.01 4.62
CA ALA A 228 3.91 -14.91 4.62
C ALA A 228 4.83 -14.68 3.41
N VAL A 229 6.10 -15.05 3.53
CA VAL A 229 7.02 -15.13 2.40
C VAL A 229 6.59 -16.33 1.54
N PRO A 230 6.33 -16.16 0.24
CA PRO A 230 5.89 -17.27 -0.61
C PRO A 230 6.93 -18.39 -0.68
N GLY A 231 6.51 -19.63 -0.38
CA GLY A 231 7.35 -20.83 -0.49
C GLY A 231 8.38 -21.00 0.63
N VAL A 232 8.30 -20.20 1.71
CA VAL A 232 9.21 -20.28 2.86
C VAL A 232 8.38 -20.51 4.11
N GLU A 233 8.67 -21.59 4.84
CA GLU A 233 8.01 -21.83 6.12
C GLU A 233 8.61 -20.89 7.20
N PRO A 234 7.76 -20.16 7.94
CA PRO A 234 8.22 -19.30 9.03
C PRO A 234 8.73 -20.15 10.21
N SER A 235 9.68 -19.60 10.97
CA SER A 235 10.16 -20.23 12.21
C SER A 235 9.06 -20.26 13.26
N GLU A 236 8.27 -19.18 13.36
CA GLU A 236 7.14 -19.07 14.28
C GLU A 236 6.01 -18.29 13.63
N ILE A 237 4.78 -18.59 14.04
CA ILE A 237 3.59 -17.82 13.67
C ILE A 237 2.89 -17.39 14.95
N TRP A 238 2.79 -16.07 15.15
CA TRP A 238 2.03 -15.52 16.26
C TRP A 238 0.69 -14.98 15.76
N SER A 239 -0.41 -15.56 16.24
CA SER A 239 -1.74 -15.00 16.06
C SER A 239 -1.98 -13.92 17.10
N LEU A 240 -2.15 -12.68 16.65
CA LEU A 240 -2.37 -11.54 17.54
C LEU A 240 -3.86 -11.41 17.87
N ASP A 241 -4.15 -11.20 19.15
CA ASP A 241 -5.50 -10.98 19.65
C ASP A 241 -5.98 -9.56 19.30
N ASP A 242 -6.37 -9.40 18.03
CA ASP A 242 -7.00 -8.20 17.52
C ASP A 242 -8.21 -8.54 16.63
N ARG A 243 -8.99 -7.51 16.30
CA ARG A 243 -10.19 -7.66 15.45
C ARG A 243 -9.89 -8.19 14.04
N ARG A 244 -8.66 -8.05 13.56
CA ARG A 244 -8.24 -8.46 12.22
C ARG A 244 -7.62 -9.86 12.23
N GLN A 245 -7.43 -10.46 13.41
CA GLN A 245 -6.70 -11.72 13.62
C GLN A 245 -5.33 -11.67 12.94
N THR A 246 -4.63 -10.55 13.13
CA THR A 246 -3.33 -10.29 12.51
C THR A 246 -2.36 -11.44 12.79
N GLN A 247 -1.66 -11.91 11.75
CA GLN A 247 -0.64 -12.95 11.87
C GLN A 247 0.74 -12.31 11.75
N PHE A 248 1.63 -12.63 12.69
CA PHE A 248 3.06 -12.35 12.58
C PHE A 248 3.76 -13.60 12.12
N TYR A 249 4.38 -13.52 10.94
CA TYR A 249 5.25 -14.56 10.42
C TYR A 249 6.69 -14.19 10.78
N ILE A 250 7.31 -14.97 11.65
CA ILE A 250 8.62 -14.70 12.22
C ILE A 250 9.63 -15.65 11.59
N TYR A 251 10.74 -15.11 11.10
CA TYR A 251 11.82 -15.83 10.45
C TYR A 251 13.13 -15.54 11.19
N LYS A 252 13.65 -16.55 11.90
CA LYS A 252 14.97 -16.48 12.56
C LYS A 252 16.04 -16.82 11.52
N MET A 253 16.88 -15.85 11.15
CA MET A 253 17.73 -15.96 9.95
C MET A 253 18.77 -17.08 10.03
N SER A 254 19.21 -17.45 11.25
CA SER A 254 20.21 -18.48 11.52
C SER A 254 19.79 -19.84 10.96
N GLY A 255 18.50 -20.18 11.05
CA GLY A 255 17.97 -21.43 10.50
C GLY A 255 17.99 -21.50 8.97
N PHE A 256 17.90 -20.35 8.28
CA PHE A 256 17.84 -20.30 6.82
C PHE A 256 19.22 -20.23 6.17
N LYS A 257 20.20 -19.61 6.85
CA LYS A 257 21.55 -19.43 6.30
C LYS A 257 22.43 -20.67 6.49
N MET A 258 22.29 -21.37 7.62
CA MET A 258 22.99 -22.64 7.89
C MET A 258 22.60 -23.75 6.89
N GLY A 259 21.33 -23.80 6.47
CA GLY A 259 20.86 -24.73 5.43
C GLY A 259 21.46 -24.47 4.04
N SER A 260 21.83 -23.22 3.73
CA SER A 260 22.45 -22.88 2.44
C SER A 260 23.93 -23.28 2.36
N GLN A 261 24.65 -23.25 3.49
CA GLN A 261 26.07 -23.60 3.54
C GLN A 261 26.31 -25.11 3.53
N SER A 262 25.44 -25.90 4.17
CA SER A 262 25.55 -27.37 4.18
C SER A 262 25.34 -27.99 2.78
N ASN A 263 24.55 -27.35 1.92
CA ASN A 263 24.27 -27.84 0.56
C ASN A 263 25.35 -27.47 -0.48
N GLN A 264 26.33 -26.63 -0.13
CA GLN A 264 27.49 -26.33 -0.98
C GLN A 264 28.73 -27.18 -0.63
N GLY A 265 28.73 -27.89 0.51
CA GLY A 265 29.87 -28.69 0.97
C GLY A 265 29.96 -30.12 0.42
N THR A 266 28.92 -30.65 -0.23
CA THR A 266 28.86 -32.04 -0.69
C THR A 266 29.12 -32.25 -2.19
N ALA A 267 29.36 -31.20 -2.96
CA ALA A 267 29.64 -31.29 -4.40
C ALA A 267 31.13 -31.47 -4.76
N GLY A 268 32.04 -31.54 -3.77
CA GLY A 268 33.48 -31.39 -4.00
C GLY A 268 34.38 -32.61 -3.74
N ILE A 269 33.86 -33.80 -3.39
CA ILE A 269 34.71 -34.98 -3.15
C ILE A 269 34.00 -36.24 -3.63
N LYS A 270 34.15 -36.58 -4.91
CA LYS A 270 34.08 -37.96 -5.41
C LYS A 270 34.62 -38.01 -6.84
N GLY A 271 35.90 -38.33 -6.95
CA GLY A 271 36.56 -38.52 -8.23
C GLY A 271 38.05 -38.76 -8.09
N GLU A 272 38.45 -39.82 -7.38
CA GLU A 272 39.68 -40.59 -7.66
C GLU A 272 39.70 -41.87 -6.82
N VAL A 273 40.15 -42.97 -7.46
CA VAL A 273 40.43 -44.33 -6.94
C VAL A 273 39.16 -45.21 -6.79
N GLU A 274 38.94 -46.33 -7.51
CA GLU A 274 39.74 -47.24 -8.35
C GLU A 274 39.08 -47.52 -9.71
#